data_AF-A0A9P7F0T4-F1
#
_entry.id   AF-A0A9P7F0T4-F1
#
_cell.length_a   1.000
_cell.length_b   1.000
_cell.length_c   1.000
_cell.angle_alpha   90.00
_cell.angle_beta   90.00
_cell.angle_gamma   90.00
#
_symmetry.space_group_name_H-M   'P 1'
#
loop_
_entity.id
_entity.type
_entity.pdbx_description
1 polymer ?
#
loop_
_entity_poly.entity_id
_entity_poly.type
_entity_poly.pdbx_seq_one_letter_code
_entity_poly.pdbx_strand_id
1 'polypeptide(L)'
;SPRPNTPIPTTTINMSSMLAAFQKLSPSKQLSFQASMNAALTPSTPVVTTTNTNTSSSLIFDITKERSTPASHSIRDVYGIHTYILELARNNQHIPFSLLTSKTTRRLFLESSTLKFITFYSSHRGSAPTKCHLLDISQFPAESDISIPEWHEAWARYLHFLQEHASPEIHTRWANHYDILRDHPDFTDNWTAILTFDIEQRAS
;
A
#
# COMPACT_ATOMS: atom_id res chain seq x y z
N SER A 1 51.47 -56.89 -2.67
CA SER A 1 51.91 -56.50 -1.31
C SER A 1 51.49 -55.07 -1.00
N PRO A 2 50.58 -54.84 -0.03
CA PRO A 2 50.35 -53.51 0.54
C PRO A 2 51.18 -53.28 1.81
N ARG A 3 51.59 -52.02 2.04
CA ARG A 3 52.37 -51.51 3.18
C ARG A 3 51.45 -51.10 4.36
N PRO A 4 51.98 -50.97 5.60
CA PRO A 4 51.21 -50.93 6.84
C PRO A 4 50.61 -49.55 7.17
N ASN A 5 49.44 -49.57 7.82
CA ASN A 5 48.77 -48.41 8.40
C ASN A 5 49.38 -48.05 9.77
N THR A 6 49.61 -46.76 10.00
CA THR A 6 49.81 -46.16 11.34
C THR A 6 48.71 -45.11 11.55
N PRO A 7 48.08 -45.03 12.74
CA PRO A 7 46.89 -44.20 12.94
C PRO A 7 47.25 -42.73 13.22
N ILE A 8 46.53 -41.81 12.57
CA ILE A 8 46.56 -40.37 12.88
C ILE A 8 45.48 -40.10 13.95
N PRO A 9 45.77 -39.36 15.03
CA PRO A 9 44.79 -39.09 16.08
C PRO A 9 43.72 -38.09 15.59
N THR A 10 42.47 -38.56 15.48
CA THR A 10 41.32 -37.68 15.25
C THR A 10 41.06 -36.88 16.53
N THR A 11 41.44 -35.60 16.52
CA THR A 11 41.15 -34.70 17.63
C THR A 11 39.69 -34.26 17.50
N THR A 12 38.79 -34.98 18.15
CA THR A 12 37.39 -34.57 18.29
C THR A 12 37.34 -33.35 19.20
N ILE A 13 37.11 -32.17 18.64
CA ILE A 13 36.96 -30.93 19.41
C ILE A 13 35.64 -31.02 20.19
N ASN A 14 35.77 -31.26 21.50
CA ASN A 14 34.64 -31.30 22.43
C ASN A 14 34.28 -29.86 22.83
N MET A 15 33.11 -29.37 22.41
CA MET A 15 32.65 -27.99 22.68
C MET A 15 32.66 -27.61 24.18
N SER A 16 32.53 -28.61 25.06
CA SER A 16 32.59 -28.44 26.52
C SER A 16 33.98 -28.02 27.01
N SER A 17 35.05 -28.49 26.35
CA SER A 17 36.43 -28.11 26.72
C SER A 17 36.79 -26.70 26.25
N MET A 18 36.18 -26.25 25.15
CA MET A 18 36.37 -24.90 24.61
C MET A 18 35.72 -23.83 25.50
N LEU A 19 34.53 -24.12 26.03
CA LEU A 19 33.84 -23.22 26.96
C LEU A 19 34.58 -23.09 28.31
N ALA A 20 35.13 -24.20 28.80
CA ALA A 20 35.96 -24.21 30.02
C ALA A 20 37.29 -23.46 29.85
N ALA A 21 37.87 -23.46 28.64
CA ALA A 21 39.07 -22.68 28.34
C ALA A 21 38.78 -21.18 28.22
N PHE A 22 37.63 -20.79 27.66
CA PHE A 22 37.19 -19.40 27.56
C PHE A 22 36.99 -18.75 28.95
N GLN A 23 36.40 -19.49 29.90
CA GLN A 23 36.19 -19.02 31.27
C GLN A 23 37.48 -18.80 32.08
N LYS A 24 38.61 -19.38 31.64
CA LYS A 24 39.93 -19.19 32.28
C LYS A 24 40.71 -17.99 31.75
N LEU A 25 40.18 -17.28 30.75
CA LEU A 25 40.79 -16.05 30.23
C LEU A 25 40.51 -14.85 31.14
N SER A 26 41.41 -13.88 31.16
CA SER A 26 41.15 -12.61 31.84
C SER A 26 40.04 -11.80 31.12
N PRO A 27 39.31 -10.93 31.83
CA PRO A 27 38.16 -10.21 31.25
C PRO A 27 38.49 -9.45 29.95
N SER A 28 39.69 -8.85 29.89
CA SER A 28 40.16 -8.14 28.69
C SER A 28 40.37 -9.06 27.49
N LYS A 29 40.85 -10.29 27.71
CA LYS A 29 41.09 -11.27 26.63
C LYS A 29 39.79 -11.92 26.14
N GLN A 30 38.80 -12.07 27.04
CA GLN A 30 37.45 -12.52 26.65
C GLN A 30 36.76 -11.49 25.74
N LEU A 31 36.87 -10.20 26.08
CA LEU A 31 36.35 -9.10 25.27
C LEU A 31 37.01 -9.04 23.88
N SER A 32 38.33 -9.21 23.78
CA SER A 32 39.01 -9.26 22.48
C SER A 32 38.60 -10.46 21.62
N PHE A 33 38.38 -11.62 22.25
CA PHE A 33 37.91 -12.82 21.54
C PHE A 33 36.46 -12.64 21.04
N GLN A 34 35.58 -12.08 21.87
CA GLN A 34 34.19 -11.79 21.51
C GLN A 34 34.10 -10.70 20.44
N ALA A 35 34.96 -9.67 20.50
CA ALA A 35 35.06 -8.63 19.47
C ALA A 35 35.53 -9.22 18.12
N SER A 36 36.50 -10.14 18.14
CA SER A 36 36.99 -10.82 16.94
C SER A 36 35.91 -11.72 16.31
N MET A 37 35.10 -12.41 17.12
CA MET A 37 33.98 -13.22 16.63
C MET A 37 32.85 -12.37 16.05
N ASN A 38 32.52 -11.24 16.70
CA ASN A 38 31.52 -10.31 16.19
C ASN A 38 32.01 -9.61 14.91
N ALA A 39 33.31 -9.27 14.81
CA ALA A 39 33.89 -8.71 13.60
C ALA A 39 33.91 -9.71 12.42
N ALA A 40 34.00 -11.01 12.70
CA ALA A 40 33.90 -12.06 11.68
C ALA A 40 32.45 -12.29 11.18
N LEU A 41 31.43 -11.78 11.89
CA LEU A 41 30.01 -11.89 11.55
C LEU A 41 29.43 -10.59 10.96
N THR A 42 30.20 -9.50 10.93
CA THR A 42 29.83 -8.28 10.22
C THR A 42 30.35 -8.31 8.79
N PRO A 43 29.50 -8.17 7.75
CA PRO A 43 29.98 -8.04 6.38
C PRO A 43 30.81 -6.76 6.22
N SER A 44 32.02 -6.94 5.70
CA SER A 44 33.10 -5.98 5.58
C SER A 44 32.76 -4.70 4.80
N THR A 45 33.15 -3.54 5.33
CA THR A 45 33.64 -2.41 4.51
C THR A 45 35.00 -2.78 3.90
N PRO A 46 35.21 -2.66 2.58
CA PRO A 46 36.54 -2.61 2.01
C PRO A 46 36.99 -1.15 1.84
N VAL A 47 38.05 -0.78 2.55
CA VAL A 47 38.93 0.31 2.13
C VAL A 47 39.79 -0.25 0.99
N VAL A 48 39.54 0.18 -0.24
CA VAL A 48 40.48 -0.01 -1.35
C VAL A 48 40.69 1.33 -2.07
N THR A 49 41.96 1.66 -2.15
CA THR A 49 42.62 2.74 -2.86
C THR A 49 42.07 2.97 -4.27
N THR A 50 41.90 4.25 -4.57
CA THR A 50 41.67 4.90 -5.86
C THR A 50 42.13 4.11 -7.10
N THR A 51 41.19 3.71 -7.95
CA THR A 51 41.31 3.80 -9.41
C THR A 51 39.92 3.99 -10.01
N ASN A 52 39.78 5.06 -10.79
CA ASN A 52 38.59 5.43 -11.56
C ASN A 52 38.03 4.27 -12.39
N THR A 53 36.74 3.97 -12.24
CA THR A 53 35.77 3.96 -13.36
C THR A 53 34.39 4.35 -12.81
N ASN A 54 33.90 5.50 -13.27
CA ASN A 54 32.59 6.05 -13.02
C ASN A 54 31.47 5.04 -13.30
N THR A 55 30.69 4.69 -12.28
CA THR A 55 29.24 4.48 -12.36
C THR A 55 28.66 4.46 -10.94
N SER A 56 28.87 5.53 -10.17
CA SER A 56 27.97 5.80 -9.05
C SER A 56 26.64 6.22 -9.66
N SER A 57 25.62 5.37 -9.62
CA SER A 57 24.24 5.84 -9.79
C SER A 57 23.91 6.72 -8.59
N SER A 58 24.35 7.98 -8.62
CA SER A 58 23.91 8.97 -7.64
C SER A 58 22.44 9.21 -7.92
N LEU A 59 21.58 8.61 -7.09
CA LEU A 59 20.15 8.86 -7.18
C LEU A 59 19.94 10.37 -7.05
N ILE A 60 19.25 10.95 -8.03
CA ILE A 60 18.94 12.39 -8.07
C ILE A 60 18.08 12.77 -6.85
N PHE A 61 17.26 11.84 -6.37
CA PHE A 61 16.44 11.96 -5.17
C PHE A 61 16.81 10.84 -4.20
N ASP A 62 17.10 11.21 -2.96
CA ASP A 62 17.55 10.31 -1.90
C ASP A 62 16.76 10.62 -0.63
N ILE A 63 16.14 9.61 -0.03
CA ILE A 63 15.32 9.73 1.17
C ILE A 63 16.12 10.33 2.35
N THR A 64 17.44 10.11 2.37
CA THR A 64 18.33 10.68 3.39
C THR A 64 18.56 12.18 3.22
N LYS A 65 18.26 12.72 2.03
CA LYS A 65 18.36 14.14 1.66
C LYS A 65 16.99 14.81 1.56
N GLU A 66 15.92 14.05 1.69
CA GLU A 66 14.55 14.56 1.66
C GLU A 66 14.22 15.26 2.99
N ARG A 67 13.62 16.46 2.92
CA ARG A 67 13.17 17.16 4.11
C ARG A 67 11.98 16.39 4.68
N SER A 68 12.11 15.84 5.89
CA SER A 68 10.99 15.21 6.58
C SER A 68 9.83 16.19 6.71
N THR A 69 8.78 15.99 5.93
CA THR A 69 7.51 16.69 6.13
C THR A 69 6.87 16.12 7.39
N PRO A 70 6.53 16.94 8.41
CA PRO A 70 5.74 16.45 9.54
C PRO A 70 4.45 15.89 8.95
N ALA A 71 4.17 14.60 9.19
CA ALA A 71 3.07 13.81 8.61
C ALA A 71 2.05 14.69 7.89
N SER A 72 2.36 15.02 6.63
CA SER A 72 1.53 15.92 5.86
C SER A 72 0.24 15.16 5.73
N HIS A 73 -0.80 15.61 6.43
CA HIS A 73 -2.12 15.08 6.21
C HIS A 73 -2.36 15.38 4.75
N SER A 74 -2.27 14.36 3.90
CA SER A 74 -2.73 14.47 2.53
C SER A 74 -4.11 15.10 2.59
N ILE A 75 -4.52 15.89 1.59
CA ILE A 75 -5.93 16.32 1.53
C ILE A 75 -6.86 15.09 1.62
N ARG A 76 -6.37 13.90 1.24
CA ARG A 76 -7.01 12.60 1.48
C ARG A 76 -7.14 12.20 2.96
N ASP A 77 -6.19 12.58 3.81
CA ASP A 77 -6.16 12.24 5.23
C ASP A 77 -7.11 13.13 6.06
N VAL A 78 -7.51 14.30 5.55
CA VAL A 78 -8.44 15.19 6.25
C VAL A 78 -9.86 14.61 6.27
N TYR A 79 -10.27 13.96 5.19
CA TYR A 79 -11.60 13.36 5.05
C TYR A 79 -11.47 11.94 4.47
N GLY A 80 -11.68 10.94 5.31
CA GLY A 80 -11.79 9.55 4.89
C GLY A 80 -13.09 9.26 4.12
N ILE A 81 -13.40 7.98 3.91
CA ILE A 81 -14.67 7.61 3.25
C ILE A 81 -15.83 7.84 4.22
N HIS A 82 -16.80 8.67 3.81
CA HIS A 82 -17.97 8.98 4.63
C HIS A 82 -18.89 7.76 4.79
N THR A 83 -19.50 7.57 5.95
CA THR A 83 -20.37 6.42 6.27
C THR A 83 -21.54 6.27 5.29
N TYR A 84 -22.08 7.37 4.77
CA TYR A 84 -23.14 7.34 3.75
C TYR A 84 -22.71 6.64 2.45
N ILE A 85 -21.44 6.70 2.06
CA ILE A 85 -20.91 5.96 0.90
C ILE A 85 -20.85 4.47 1.22
N LEU A 86 -20.45 4.10 2.44
CA LEU A 86 -20.47 2.71 2.90
C LEU A 86 -21.90 2.15 2.90
N GLU A 87 -22.89 2.94 3.33
CA GLU A 87 -24.29 2.50 3.32
C GLU A 87 -24.82 2.28 1.89
N LEU A 88 -24.44 3.11 0.92
CA LEU A 88 -24.74 2.85 -0.50
C LEU A 88 -24.14 1.51 -0.94
N ALA A 89 -22.86 1.27 -0.65
CA ALA A 89 -22.16 0.04 -1.00
C ALA A 89 -22.80 -1.20 -0.38
N ARG A 90 -23.13 -1.15 0.92
CA ARG A 90 -23.78 -2.24 1.67
C ARG A 90 -25.13 -2.64 1.09
N ASN A 91 -25.82 -1.69 0.47
CA ASN A 91 -27.11 -1.90 -0.18
C ASN A 91 -26.98 -2.17 -1.69
N ASN A 92 -25.77 -2.51 -2.16
CA ASN A 92 -25.45 -2.80 -3.56
C ASN A 92 -25.92 -1.68 -4.51
N GLN A 93 -25.87 -0.43 -4.06
CA GLN A 93 -26.15 0.73 -4.90
C GLN A 93 -24.86 1.17 -5.58
N HIS A 94 -24.98 1.61 -6.84
CA HIS A 94 -23.89 2.25 -7.56
C HIS A 94 -23.36 3.44 -6.76
N ILE A 95 -22.04 3.61 -6.74
CA ILE A 95 -21.36 4.73 -6.08
C ILE A 95 -20.76 5.62 -7.18
N PRO A 96 -21.42 6.75 -7.51
CA PRO A 96 -20.87 7.66 -8.49
C PRO A 96 -19.56 8.28 -8.04
N PHE A 97 -18.61 8.38 -8.95
CA PHE A 97 -17.33 9.05 -8.71
C PHE A 97 -17.48 10.54 -8.42
N SER A 98 -18.56 11.17 -8.87
CA SER A 98 -18.89 12.54 -8.45
C SER A 98 -19.04 12.67 -6.93
N LEU A 99 -19.40 11.59 -6.21
CA LEU A 99 -19.43 11.52 -4.74
C LEU A 99 -18.04 11.42 -4.10
N LEU A 100 -17.05 10.91 -4.84
CA LEU A 100 -15.69 10.64 -4.35
C LEU A 100 -14.70 11.77 -4.68
N THR A 101 -15.17 12.89 -5.25
CA THR A 101 -14.34 14.10 -5.46
C THR A 101 -14.08 14.82 -4.13
N SER A 102 -13.02 15.64 -4.04
CA SER A 102 -12.74 16.43 -2.82
C SER A 102 -13.90 17.35 -2.48
N LYS A 103 -14.48 17.98 -3.49
CA LYS A 103 -15.58 18.93 -3.36
C LYS A 103 -16.78 18.25 -2.70
N THR A 104 -17.18 17.10 -3.22
CA THR A 104 -18.32 16.37 -2.68
C THR A 104 -18.01 15.74 -1.32
N THR A 105 -16.83 15.16 -1.14
CA THR A 105 -16.40 14.59 0.14
C THR A 105 -16.44 15.65 1.25
N ARG A 106 -15.88 16.84 1.00
CA ARG A 106 -15.95 17.97 1.93
C ARG A 106 -17.39 18.34 2.28
N ARG A 107 -18.28 18.40 1.29
CA ARG A 107 -19.70 18.66 1.49
C ARG A 107 -20.35 17.57 2.37
N LEU A 108 -20.04 16.30 2.15
CA LEU A 108 -20.56 15.20 2.97
C LEU A 108 -20.21 15.38 4.45
N PHE A 109 -18.97 15.75 4.76
CA PHE A 109 -18.52 15.92 6.15
C PHE A 109 -18.98 17.23 6.79
N LEU A 110 -19.01 18.34 6.05
CA LEU A 110 -19.32 19.66 6.61
C LEU A 110 -20.82 19.99 6.60
N GLU A 111 -21.58 19.47 5.63
CA GLU A 111 -22.97 19.84 5.39
C GLU A 111 -23.94 18.66 5.58
N SER A 112 -23.52 17.64 6.36
CA SER A 112 -24.26 16.39 6.57
C SER A 112 -25.72 16.57 7.00
N SER A 113 -26.02 17.61 7.79
CA SER A 113 -27.38 17.93 8.26
C SER A 113 -28.31 18.47 7.17
N THR A 114 -27.78 18.93 6.05
CA THR A 114 -28.56 19.50 4.93
C THR A 114 -28.80 18.49 3.81
N LEU A 115 -28.18 17.31 3.91
CA LEU A 115 -28.26 16.28 2.88
C LEU A 115 -29.64 15.63 2.88
N LYS A 116 -30.15 15.39 1.67
CA LYS A 116 -31.40 14.65 1.46
C LYS A 116 -31.14 13.14 1.49
N PHE A 117 -32.11 12.41 2.01
CA PHE A 117 -32.10 10.94 2.06
C PHE A 117 -33.39 10.41 1.44
N ILE A 118 -33.27 9.31 0.70
CA ILE A 118 -34.40 8.56 0.15
C ILE A 118 -34.68 7.34 1.01
N THR A 119 -35.95 6.93 1.04
CA THR A 119 -36.32 5.64 1.64
C THR A 119 -35.98 4.54 0.65
N PHE A 120 -35.15 3.59 1.06
CA PHE A 120 -34.80 2.41 0.28
C PHE A 120 -35.26 1.16 1.03
N TYR A 121 -35.73 0.16 0.28
CA TYR A 121 -36.14 -1.12 0.83
C TYR A 121 -35.12 -2.16 0.41
N SER A 122 -34.20 -2.45 1.33
CA SER A 122 -33.14 -3.40 1.09
C SER A 122 -33.71 -4.81 1.13
N SER A 123 -33.57 -5.54 0.03
CA SER A 123 -33.98 -6.93 -0.08
C SER A 123 -32.74 -7.81 -0.07
N HIS A 124 -32.22 -8.14 1.12
CA HIS A 124 -31.16 -9.11 1.25
C HIS A 124 -31.72 -10.51 0.99
N ARG A 125 -31.04 -11.30 0.14
CA ARG A 125 -31.49 -12.60 -0.37
C ARG A 125 -32.09 -13.47 0.77
N GLY A 126 -33.41 -13.65 0.77
CA GLY A 126 -34.16 -14.50 1.71
C GLY A 126 -34.75 -13.81 2.95
N SER A 127 -34.58 -12.50 3.13
CA SER A 127 -35.16 -11.75 4.27
C SER A 127 -36.29 -10.82 3.84
N ALA A 128 -37.18 -10.47 4.78
CA ALA A 128 -38.20 -9.45 4.55
C ALA A 128 -37.51 -8.10 4.25
N PRO A 129 -38.05 -7.30 3.30
CA PRO A 129 -37.45 -6.04 2.91
C PRO A 129 -37.34 -5.12 4.12
N THR A 130 -36.11 -4.74 4.44
CA THR A 130 -35.83 -3.84 5.57
C THR A 130 -35.76 -2.42 5.06
N LYS A 131 -36.55 -1.53 5.66
CA LYS A 131 -36.54 -0.10 5.36
C LYS A 131 -35.26 0.53 5.88
N CYS A 132 -34.50 1.18 5.00
CA CYS A 132 -33.34 2.00 5.36
C CYS A 132 -33.40 3.37 4.65
N HIS A 133 -32.55 4.30 5.11
CA HIS A 133 -32.42 5.62 4.53
C HIS A 133 -31.06 5.74 3.85
N LEU A 134 -31.06 5.97 2.54
CA LEU A 134 -29.86 6.13 1.74
C LEU A 134 -29.70 7.58 1.29
N LEU A 135 -28.46 7.99 1.10
CA LEU A 135 -28.14 9.31 0.58
C LEU A 135 -28.78 9.49 -0.80
N ASP A 136 -29.52 10.58 -1.00
CA ASP A 136 -30.07 10.92 -2.31
C ASP A 136 -28.94 11.36 -3.24
N ILE A 137 -28.56 10.54 -4.20
CA ILE A 137 -27.42 10.84 -5.08
C ILE A 137 -27.76 11.94 -6.10
N SER A 138 -29.04 12.17 -6.39
CA SER A 138 -29.49 13.19 -7.36
C SER A 138 -29.17 14.62 -6.96
N GLN A 139 -28.85 14.87 -5.68
CA GLN A 139 -28.46 16.19 -5.17
C GLN A 139 -26.99 16.56 -5.45
N PHE A 140 -26.23 15.68 -6.10
CA PHE A 140 -24.83 15.87 -6.47
C PHE A 140 -24.69 16.02 -7.99
N PRO A 141 -23.58 16.59 -8.47
CA PRO A 141 -23.31 16.70 -9.90
C PRO A 141 -23.36 15.33 -10.60
N ALA A 142 -23.80 15.34 -11.86
CA ALA A 142 -23.82 14.13 -12.66
C ALA A 142 -22.39 13.61 -12.84
N GLU A 143 -22.25 12.28 -12.83
CA GLU A 143 -20.95 11.64 -12.98
C GLU A 143 -20.35 11.84 -14.38
N SER A 144 -21.20 12.03 -15.39
CA SER A 144 -20.80 12.38 -16.76
C SER A 144 -20.07 13.71 -16.88
N ASP A 145 -20.21 14.58 -15.88
CA ASP A 145 -19.72 15.96 -15.94
C ASP A 145 -18.38 16.12 -15.19
N ILE A 146 -17.83 15.04 -14.64
CA ILE A 146 -16.56 15.11 -13.91
C ILE A 146 -15.40 15.37 -14.88
N SER A 147 -14.46 16.18 -14.43
CA SER A 147 -13.23 16.44 -15.16
C SER A 147 -12.21 15.31 -14.99
N ILE A 148 -11.23 15.22 -15.91
CA ILE A 148 -10.11 14.27 -15.81
C ILE A 148 -9.42 14.30 -14.44
N PRO A 149 -9.05 15.48 -13.88
CA PRO A 149 -8.42 15.53 -12.55
C PRO A 149 -9.32 14.98 -11.44
N GLU A 150 -10.62 15.31 -11.48
CA GLU A 150 -11.60 14.81 -10.51
C GLU A 150 -11.79 13.30 -10.62
N TRP A 151 -11.70 12.74 -11.82
CA TRP A 151 -11.76 11.29 -12.04
C TRP A 151 -10.55 10.57 -11.45
N HIS A 152 -9.33 11.06 -11.66
CA HIS A 152 -8.13 10.51 -11.02
C HIS A 152 -8.22 10.58 -9.49
N GLU A 153 -8.75 11.69 -8.99
CA GLU A 153 -8.98 11.86 -7.56
C GLU A 153 -9.98 10.84 -7.01
N ALA A 154 -11.13 10.73 -7.67
CA ALA A 154 -12.20 9.81 -7.31
C ALA A 154 -11.74 8.35 -7.36
N TRP A 155 -10.99 7.98 -8.41
CA TRP A 155 -10.39 6.64 -8.54
C TRP A 155 -9.50 6.30 -7.36
N ALA A 156 -8.63 7.22 -6.98
CA ALA A 156 -7.70 6.93 -5.90
C ALA A 156 -8.42 6.76 -4.55
N ARG A 157 -9.51 7.50 -4.31
CA ARG A 157 -10.39 7.26 -3.15
C ARG A 157 -11.15 5.95 -3.28
N TYR A 158 -11.62 5.62 -4.48
CA TYR A 158 -12.35 4.38 -4.75
C TYR A 158 -11.47 3.14 -4.53
N LEU A 159 -10.21 3.15 -4.99
CA LEU A 159 -9.27 2.06 -4.75
C LEU A 159 -8.97 1.92 -3.25
N HIS A 160 -8.78 3.02 -2.52
CA HIS A 160 -8.65 2.97 -1.06
C HIS A 160 -9.88 2.36 -0.40
N PHE A 161 -11.07 2.78 -0.82
CA PHE A 161 -12.34 2.21 -0.34
C PHE A 161 -12.43 0.71 -0.60
N LEU A 162 -12.07 0.24 -1.80
CA LEU A 162 -12.05 -1.18 -2.15
C LEU A 162 -11.00 -1.96 -1.37
N GLN A 163 -9.84 -1.37 -1.11
CA GLN A 163 -8.79 -1.99 -0.30
C GLN A 163 -9.27 -2.28 1.13
N GLU A 164 -10.11 -1.41 1.69
CA GLU A 164 -10.64 -1.56 3.06
C GLU A 164 -11.90 -2.44 3.14
N HIS A 165 -12.71 -2.48 2.08
CA HIS A 165 -14.07 -3.01 2.16
C HIS A 165 -14.42 -4.10 1.14
N ALA A 166 -13.55 -4.38 0.16
CA ALA A 166 -13.77 -5.42 -0.84
C ALA A 166 -12.72 -6.54 -0.71
N SER A 167 -12.94 -7.63 -1.44
CA SER A 167 -11.93 -8.69 -1.51
C SER A 167 -10.70 -8.20 -2.31
N PRO A 168 -9.50 -8.73 -2.05
CA PRO A 168 -8.29 -8.34 -2.77
C PRO A 168 -8.40 -8.52 -4.30
N GLU A 169 -9.18 -9.50 -4.75
CA GLU A 169 -9.43 -9.77 -6.17
C GLU A 169 -10.26 -8.65 -6.81
N ILE A 170 -11.27 -8.13 -6.10
CA ILE A 170 -12.08 -7.00 -6.57
C ILE A 170 -11.22 -5.74 -6.65
N HIS A 171 -10.42 -5.47 -5.62
CA HIS A 171 -9.49 -4.34 -5.61
C HIS A 171 -8.49 -4.43 -6.78
N THR A 172 -7.87 -5.59 -6.98
CA THR A 172 -6.90 -5.82 -8.06
C THR A 172 -7.53 -5.66 -9.43
N ARG A 173 -8.73 -6.22 -9.65
CA ARG A 173 -9.48 -6.07 -10.91
C ARG A 173 -9.71 -4.60 -11.24
N TRP A 174 -10.16 -3.83 -10.26
CA TRP A 174 -10.46 -2.40 -10.46
C TRP A 174 -9.22 -1.53 -10.59
N ALA A 175 -8.13 -1.86 -9.88
CA ALA A 175 -6.84 -1.21 -10.07
C ALA A 175 -6.33 -1.41 -11.51
N ASN A 176 -6.39 -2.64 -12.02
CA ASN A 176 -6.00 -2.95 -13.39
C ASN A 176 -6.89 -2.21 -14.42
N HIS A 177 -8.21 -2.16 -14.20
CA HIS A 177 -9.13 -1.41 -15.05
C HIS A 177 -8.77 0.07 -15.10
N TYR A 178 -8.49 0.69 -13.95
CA TYR A 178 -8.02 2.07 -13.88
C TYR A 178 -6.71 2.28 -14.65
N ASP A 179 -5.73 1.39 -14.48
CA ASP A 179 -4.46 1.48 -15.21
C ASP A 179 -4.67 1.40 -16.73
N ILE A 180 -5.50 0.46 -17.21
CA ILE A 180 -5.84 0.33 -18.63
C ILE A 180 -6.48 1.61 -19.18
N LEU A 181 -7.43 2.20 -18.44
CA LEU A 181 -8.10 3.42 -18.89
C LEU A 181 -7.16 4.61 -18.87
N ARG A 182 -6.38 4.81 -17.79
CA ARG A 182 -5.41 5.90 -17.69
C ARG A 182 -4.38 5.85 -18.81
N ASP A 183 -3.92 4.64 -19.14
CA ASP A 183 -2.83 4.44 -20.10
C ASP A 183 -3.36 4.34 -21.55
N HIS A 184 -4.65 4.62 -21.77
CA HIS A 184 -5.27 4.60 -23.10
C HIS A 184 -4.62 5.66 -24.03
N PRO A 185 -4.31 5.30 -25.30
CA PRO A 185 -3.81 6.28 -26.27
C PRO A 185 -4.84 7.37 -26.50
N ASP A 186 -4.42 8.63 -26.61
CA ASP A 186 -5.34 9.76 -26.81
C ASP A 186 -6.40 9.88 -25.70
N PHE A 187 -6.03 9.54 -24.45
CA PHE A 187 -6.89 9.56 -23.26
C PHE A 187 -7.71 10.87 -23.15
N THR A 188 -7.06 12.01 -23.36
CA THR A 188 -7.71 13.33 -23.27
C THR A 188 -8.71 13.56 -24.40
N ASP A 189 -8.38 13.16 -25.63
CA ASP A 189 -9.25 13.37 -26.79
C ASP A 189 -10.48 12.45 -26.73
N ASN A 190 -10.33 11.26 -26.14
CA ASN A 190 -11.39 10.28 -25.97
C ASN A 190 -12.07 10.32 -24.59
N TRP A 191 -11.86 11.38 -23.81
CA TRP A 191 -12.28 11.47 -22.41
C TRP A 191 -13.75 11.09 -22.19
N THR A 192 -14.66 11.65 -22.98
CA THR A 192 -16.11 11.38 -22.83
C THR A 192 -16.46 9.90 -23.04
N ALA A 193 -15.82 9.23 -24.01
CA ALA A 193 -16.05 7.81 -24.26
C ALA A 193 -15.47 6.95 -23.14
N ILE A 194 -14.26 7.27 -22.67
CA ILE A 194 -13.59 6.58 -21.57
C ILE A 194 -14.41 6.69 -20.28
N LEU A 195 -14.87 7.90 -19.94
CA LEU A 195 -15.70 8.14 -18.77
C LEU A 195 -17.03 7.38 -18.86
N THR A 196 -17.69 7.40 -20.02
CA THR A 196 -18.95 6.66 -20.21
C THR A 196 -18.75 5.16 -20.01
N PHE A 197 -17.72 4.60 -20.65
CA PHE A 197 -17.37 3.19 -20.49
C PHE A 197 -17.05 2.83 -19.02
N ASP A 198 -16.29 3.68 -18.32
CA ASP A 198 -15.99 3.48 -16.91
C ASP A 198 -17.24 3.44 -16.03
N ILE A 199 -18.17 4.38 -16.23
CA ILE A 199 -19.45 4.43 -15.51
C ILE A 199 -20.25 3.16 -15.76
N GLU A 200 -20.36 2.72 -17.02
CA GLU A 200 -21.09 1.52 -17.40
C GLU A 200 -20.51 0.27 -16.74
N GLN A 201 -19.18 0.10 -16.75
CA GLN A 201 -18.52 -1.05 -16.13
C GLN A 201 -18.73 -1.10 -14.61
N ARG A 202 -18.80 0.06 -13.94
CA ARG A 202 -19.00 0.13 -12.48
C ARG A 202 -20.45 -0.05 -12.05
N ALA A 203 -21.40 0.31 -12.92
CA ALA A 203 -22.82 0.21 -12.65
C ALA A 203 -23.42 -1.19 -12.95
N SER A 204 -22.68 -2.05 -13.68
CA SER A 204 -23.08 -3.43 -14.02
C SER A 204 -22.83 -4.42 -12.89
#